data_AF-A0A6I8W9T5-F1
#
_entry.id   AF-A0A6I8W9T5-F1
#
_cell.length_a   1.000
_cell.length_b   1.000
_cell.length_c   1.000
_cell.angle_alpha   90.00
_cell.angle_beta   90.00
_cell.angle_gamma   90.00
#
_symmetry.space_group_name_H-M   'P 1'
#
loop_
_entity.id
_entity.type
_entity.pdbx_description
1 polymer ?
#
loop_
_entity_poly.entity_id
_entity_poly.type
_entity_poly.pdbx_seq_one_letter_code
_entity_poly.pdbx_strand_id
1 'polypeptide(L)'
;MHKFNLYQVTETCFEDSEYVTMSKVICPRNLIESEIFIKLLKIETDEYFSKLSETSSNLLSSAVCCMKSNNTEISKKGFQRLNKIIFRAPCHSSAFLDAILERSLYSIRNQHYSFACKDLLYYESLDSRLKTTEGTVLSQSLLCFALFMTRDNKAAKQKLKNLKDMIDRLPSTDKTSEISSFWSLLQKYEKEINQETRNVQYTRKPMIKSFVPFNGFGGSKKIPFASSACEYKRTMNGPAGVFARVNIPKGKIILVDTPVYFQFSAPFLNCEKCGVHQELVFHTCSRCRYKTYCTQTCMELDWEIHQTECYGYKIGLIPMLETTQLFRCFLQAAKYLNQAILKHEY
;
A
#
# COMPACT_ATOMS: atom_id res chain seq x y z
N MET A 1 -16.22 40.66 27.86
CA MET A 1 -15.75 39.26 27.84
C MET A 1 -16.90 38.35 28.27
N HIS A 2 -17.48 37.57 27.36
CA HIS A 2 -18.43 36.52 27.76
C HIS A 2 -17.63 35.41 28.46
N LYS A 3 -17.92 35.19 29.74
CA LYS A 3 -17.41 34.03 30.48
C LYS A 3 -18.14 32.80 29.95
N PHE A 4 -17.44 31.95 29.21
CA PHE A 4 -17.92 30.61 28.91
C PHE A 4 -17.83 29.79 30.19
N ASN A 5 -18.98 29.36 30.73
CA ASN A 5 -19.00 28.37 31.79
C ASN A 5 -18.51 27.05 31.18
N LEU A 6 -17.27 26.66 31.50
CA LEU A 6 -16.78 25.31 31.23
C LEU A 6 -17.56 24.38 32.17
N TYR A 7 -18.41 23.53 31.60
CA TYR A 7 -19.05 22.47 32.37
C TYR A 7 -17.94 21.57 32.92
N GLN A 8 -17.82 21.54 34.25
CA GLN A 8 -16.89 20.67 34.94
C GLN A 8 -17.49 19.27 34.89
N VAL A 9 -17.02 18.45 33.94
CA VAL A 9 -17.44 17.05 33.83
C VAL A 9 -16.97 16.33 35.09
N THR A 10 -17.87 15.59 35.74
CA THR A 10 -17.53 14.69 36.85
C THR A 10 -16.41 13.74 36.43
N GLU A 11 -15.49 13.43 37.36
CA GLU A 11 -14.27 12.65 37.08
C GLU A 11 -14.55 11.50 36.10
N THR A 12 -13.95 11.59 34.92
CA THR A 12 -13.98 10.54 33.91
C THR A 12 -13.29 9.31 34.48
N CYS A 13 -13.96 8.16 34.49
CA CYS A 13 -13.34 6.91 34.89
C CYS A 13 -12.22 6.61 33.88
N PHE A 14 -11.02 6.27 34.35
CA PHE A 14 -9.88 5.98 33.46
C PHE A 14 -10.13 4.78 32.54
N GLU A 15 -11.14 3.98 32.85
CA GLU A 15 -11.60 2.81 32.09
C GLU A 15 -12.66 3.15 31.02
N ASP A 16 -13.20 4.37 31.01
CA ASP A 16 -14.18 4.79 30.00
C ASP A 16 -13.51 4.89 28.62
N SER A 17 -14.19 4.38 27.59
CA SER A 17 -13.72 4.56 26.21
C SER A 17 -13.64 6.04 25.82
N GLU A 18 -12.76 6.38 24.87
CA GLU A 18 -12.63 7.76 24.36
C GLU A 18 -13.98 8.30 23.85
N TYR A 19 -14.82 7.44 23.27
CA TYR A 19 -16.18 7.81 22.84
C TYR A 19 -17.07 8.23 24.01
N VAL A 20 -17.08 7.44 25.10
CA VAL A 20 -17.85 7.76 26.31
C VAL A 20 -17.35 9.06 26.93
N THR A 21 -16.03 9.23 27.00
CA THR A 21 -15.42 10.47 27.48
C THR A 21 -15.79 11.68 26.61
N MET A 22 -15.69 11.55 25.27
CA MET A 22 -16.06 12.61 24.32
C MET A 22 -17.55 12.96 24.39
N SER A 23 -18.43 11.97 24.54
CA SER A 23 -19.87 12.18 24.65
C SER A 23 -20.27 13.01 25.88
N LYS A 24 -19.45 12.97 26.95
CA LYS A 24 -19.67 13.74 28.19
C LYS A 24 -19.22 15.20 28.08
N VAL A 25 -18.26 15.52 27.20
CA VAL A 25 -17.69 16.88 27.02
C VAL A 25 -18.25 17.61 25.81
N ILE A 26 -18.75 16.90 24.80
CA ILE A 26 -19.30 17.48 23.57
C ILE A 26 -20.77 17.86 23.79
N CYS A 27 -21.18 19.01 23.25
CA CYS A 27 -22.59 19.40 23.20
C CYS A 27 -23.42 18.27 22.55
N PRO A 28 -24.49 17.76 23.20
CA PRO A 28 -25.27 16.62 22.67
C PRO A 28 -25.73 16.81 21.22
N ARG A 29 -26.05 18.05 20.83
CA ARG A 29 -26.40 18.39 19.45
C ARG A 29 -25.25 18.16 18.47
N ASN A 30 -24.03 18.57 18.82
CA ASN A 30 -22.85 18.36 17.98
C ASN A 30 -22.50 16.88 17.86
N LEU A 31 -22.73 16.09 18.91
CA LEU A 31 -22.55 14.64 18.87
C LEU A 31 -23.53 13.99 17.88
N ILE A 32 -24.81 14.33 17.98
CA ILE A 32 -25.86 13.85 17.06
C ILE A 32 -25.55 14.26 15.61
N GLU A 33 -25.20 15.53 15.38
CA GLU A 33 -24.88 16.03 14.04
C GLU A 33 -23.64 15.33 13.45
N SER A 34 -22.62 15.05 14.27
CA SER A 34 -21.43 14.31 13.85
C SER A 34 -21.75 12.86 13.48
N GLU A 35 -22.59 12.17 14.26
CA GLU A 35 -23.04 10.82 13.94
C GLU A 35 -23.86 10.77 12.65
N ILE A 36 -24.77 11.72 12.46
CA ILE A 36 -25.56 11.84 11.22
C ILE A 36 -24.63 12.07 10.03
N PHE A 37 -23.64 12.95 10.17
CA PHE A 37 -22.68 13.23 9.13
C PHE A 37 -21.86 11.99 8.74
N ILE A 38 -21.37 11.22 9.71
CA ILE A 38 -20.66 9.95 9.46
C ILE A 38 -21.55 8.93 8.75
N LYS A 39 -22.84 8.83 9.14
CA LYS A 39 -23.81 7.95 8.47
C LYS A 39 -24.05 8.38 7.02
N LEU A 40 -24.20 9.68 6.75
CA LEU A 40 -24.33 10.21 5.40
C LEU A 40 -23.10 9.91 4.55
N LEU A 41 -21.89 10.17 5.06
CA LEU A 41 -20.65 9.84 4.36
C LEU A 41 -20.59 8.35 3.99
N LYS A 42 -21.01 7.47 4.90
CA LYS A 42 -21.06 6.03 4.63
C LYS A 42 -22.02 5.70 3.49
N ILE A 43 -23.25 6.25 3.50
CA ILE A 43 -24.26 6.00 2.47
C ILE A 43 -23.73 6.46 1.10
N GLU A 44 -23.25 7.69 1.01
CA GLU A 44 -22.69 8.27 -0.22
C GLU A 44 -21.49 7.47 -0.73
N THR A 45 -20.62 7.02 0.18
CA THR A 45 -19.46 6.19 -0.14
C THR A 45 -19.89 4.83 -0.72
N ASP A 46 -20.84 4.16 -0.08
CA ASP A 46 -21.31 2.85 -0.52
C ASP A 46 -22.05 2.96 -1.87
N GLU A 47 -22.84 4.03 -2.10
CA GLU A 47 -23.47 4.32 -3.39
C GLU A 47 -22.44 4.59 -4.50
N TYR A 48 -21.44 5.44 -4.22
CA TYR A 48 -20.34 5.73 -5.14
C TYR A 48 -19.63 4.45 -5.59
N PHE A 49 -19.32 3.55 -4.65
CA PHE A 49 -18.66 2.28 -4.97
C PHE A 49 -19.55 1.30 -5.73
N SER A 50 -20.86 1.31 -5.49
CA SER A 50 -21.83 0.54 -6.28
C SER A 50 -21.80 0.96 -7.75
N LYS A 51 -21.89 2.27 -8.02
CA LYS A 51 -21.81 2.83 -9.38
C LYS A 51 -20.47 2.56 -10.07
N LEU A 52 -19.38 2.60 -9.31
CA LEU A 52 -18.06 2.24 -9.83
C LEU A 52 -17.98 0.77 -10.25
N SER A 53 -18.64 -0.15 -9.54
CA SER A 53 -18.67 -1.56 -9.90
C SER A 53 -19.23 -1.76 -11.32
N GLU A 54 -20.37 -1.12 -11.61
CA GLU A 54 -21.00 -1.16 -12.93
C GLU A 54 -20.11 -0.53 -14.02
N THR A 55 -19.53 0.64 -13.73
CA THR A 55 -18.66 1.34 -14.67
C THR A 55 -17.37 0.56 -14.96
N SER A 56 -16.87 -0.20 -13.98
CA SER A 56 -15.62 -0.95 -14.08
C SER A 56 -15.70 -2.08 -15.10
N SER A 57 -16.86 -2.74 -15.23
CA SER A 57 -17.08 -3.78 -16.24
C SER A 57 -16.99 -3.23 -17.66
N ASN A 58 -17.62 -2.08 -17.92
CA ASN A 58 -17.54 -1.40 -19.23
C ASN A 58 -16.11 -0.92 -19.52
N LEU A 59 -15.44 -0.39 -18.49
CA LEU A 59 -14.07 0.06 -18.60
C LEU A 59 -13.10 -1.10 -18.88
N LEU A 60 -13.33 -2.26 -18.28
CA LEU A 60 -12.53 -3.48 -18.48
C LEU A 60 -12.60 -3.93 -19.94
N SER A 61 -13.81 -4.08 -20.50
CA SER A 61 -13.99 -4.48 -21.90
C SER A 61 -13.26 -3.55 -22.86
N SER A 62 -13.34 -2.23 -22.61
CA SER A 62 -12.62 -1.24 -23.40
C SER A 62 -11.11 -1.32 -23.20
N ALA A 63 -10.64 -1.61 -21.97
CA ALA A 63 -9.23 -1.77 -21.67
C ALA A 63 -8.64 -2.99 -22.42
N VAL A 64 -9.27 -4.16 -22.31
CA VAL A 64 -8.83 -5.40 -22.97
C VAL A 64 -8.73 -5.21 -24.49
N CYS A 65 -9.71 -4.53 -25.10
CA CYS A 65 -9.66 -4.20 -26.53
C CYS A 65 -8.43 -3.32 -26.87
N CYS A 66 -8.19 -2.25 -26.12
CA CYS A 66 -7.02 -1.39 -26.32
C CYS A 66 -5.69 -2.15 -26.16
N MET A 67 -5.62 -3.09 -25.21
CA MET A 67 -4.40 -3.86 -24.92
C MET A 67 -4.00 -4.80 -26.05
N LYS A 68 -4.95 -5.25 -26.86
CA LYS A 68 -4.71 -6.09 -28.05
C LYS A 68 -4.24 -5.29 -29.27
N SER A 69 -4.23 -3.95 -29.19
CA SER A 69 -3.77 -3.10 -30.29
C SER A 69 -2.26 -3.17 -30.45
N ASN A 70 -1.79 -3.22 -31.70
CA ASN A 70 -0.37 -3.09 -32.05
C ASN A 70 0.16 -1.66 -31.83
N ASN A 71 -0.71 -0.67 -31.63
CA ASN A 71 -0.31 0.69 -31.34
C ASN A 71 0.05 0.84 -29.86
N THR A 72 1.32 1.19 -29.59
CA THR A 72 1.87 1.33 -28.24
C THR A 72 1.12 2.38 -27.39
N GLU A 73 0.65 3.47 -27.98
CA GLU A 73 -0.08 4.51 -27.25
C GLU A 73 -1.48 4.02 -26.83
N ILE A 74 -2.17 3.31 -27.73
CA ILE A 74 -3.49 2.72 -27.44
C ILE A 74 -3.34 1.65 -26.36
N SER A 75 -2.31 0.81 -26.46
CA SER A 75 -2.02 -0.22 -25.46
C SER A 75 -1.70 0.40 -24.09
N LYS A 76 -0.88 1.46 -24.03
CA LYS A 76 -0.63 2.22 -22.79
C LYS A 76 -1.92 2.77 -22.17
N LYS A 77 -2.84 3.30 -22.97
CA LYS A 77 -4.16 3.75 -22.49
C LYS A 77 -4.97 2.60 -21.91
N GLY A 78 -4.94 1.42 -22.53
CA GLY A 78 -5.51 0.19 -21.98
C GLY A 78 -4.96 -0.13 -20.60
N PHE A 79 -3.63 -0.10 -20.45
CA PHE A 79 -2.96 -0.38 -19.18
C PHE A 79 -3.33 0.61 -18.08
N GLN A 80 -3.42 1.90 -18.41
CA GLN A 80 -3.87 2.94 -17.48
C GLN A 80 -5.31 2.72 -16.99
N ARG A 81 -6.19 2.22 -17.87
CA ARG A 81 -7.57 1.87 -17.50
C ARG A 81 -7.61 0.68 -16.55
N LEU A 82 -6.79 -0.35 -16.76
CA LEU A 82 -6.65 -1.46 -15.80
C LEU A 82 -6.17 -0.97 -14.43
N ASN A 83 -5.18 -0.08 -14.39
CA ASN A 83 -4.73 0.54 -13.15
C ASN A 83 -5.88 1.29 -12.45
N LYS A 84 -6.69 2.05 -13.18
CA LYS A 84 -7.85 2.75 -12.62
C LYS A 84 -8.86 1.79 -11.99
N ILE A 85 -9.14 0.65 -12.62
CA ILE A 85 -10.02 -0.38 -12.07
C ILE A 85 -9.41 -0.93 -10.78
N ILE A 86 -8.15 -1.35 -10.81
CA ILE A 86 -7.46 -1.94 -9.64
C ILE A 86 -7.38 -0.96 -8.47
N PHE A 87 -7.26 0.34 -8.73
CA PHE A 87 -7.21 1.34 -7.66
C PHE A 87 -8.57 1.64 -7.03
N ARG A 88 -9.67 1.54 -7.78
CA ARG A 88 -10.96 2.14 -7.37
C ARG A 88 -12.13 1.17 -7.30
N ALA A 89 -12.11 0.10 -8.10
CA ALA A 89 -13.21 -0.85 -8.14
C ALA A 89 -13.30 -1.63 -6.82
N PRO A 90 -14.50 -2.01 -6.38
CA PRO A 90 -14.65 -2.89 -5.23
C PRO A 90 -13.99 -4.25 -5.49
N CYS A 91 -13.24 -4.77 -4.51
CA CYS A 91 -12.50 -6.02 -4.66
C CYS A 91 -13.38 -7.25 -4.90
N HIS A 92 -14.68 -7.17 -4.56
CA HIS A 92 -15.68 -8.22 -4.80
C HIS A 92 -16.31 -8.15 -6.19
N SER A 93 -15.97 -7.14 -7.00
CA SER A 93 -16.40 -7.09 -8.40
C SER A 93 -15.53 -8.03 -9.24
N SER A 94 -16.14 -8.75 -10.19
CA SER A 94 -15.40 -9.57 -11.15
C SER A 94 -14.41 -8.71 -11.95
N ALA A 95 -14.82 -7.50 -12.35
CA ALA A 95 -13.99 -6.56 -13.09
C ALA A 95 -12.66 -6.24 -12.40
N PHE A 96 -12.64 -6.17 -11.06
CA PHE A 96 -11.42 -5.98 -10.29
C PHE A 96 -10.46 -7.17 -10.43
N LEU A 97 -10.98 -8.39 -10.25
CA LEU A 97 -10.19 -9.61 -10.36
C LEU A 97 -9.66 -9.81 -11.78
N ASP A 98 -10.52 -9.63 -12.77
CA ASP A 98 -10.18 -9.78 -14.18
C ASP A 98 -9.16 -8.71 -14.60
N ALA A 99 -9.26 -7.48 -14.10
CA ALA A 99 -8.27 -6.45 -14.37
C ALA A 99 -6.87 -6.83 -13.87
N ILE A 100 -6.75 -7.50 -12.70
CA ILE A 100 -5.45 -7.98 -12.19
C ILE A 100 -4.89 -9.07 -13.11
N LEU A 101 -5.72 -10.02 -13.56
CA LEU A 101 -5.29 -11.10 -14.45
C LEU A 101 -4.88 -10.56 -15.83
N GLU A 102 -5.65 -9.65 -16.41
CA GLU A 102 -5.36 -9.01 -17.69
C GLU A 102 -4.06 -8.16 -17.62
N ARG A 103 -3.87 -7.43 -16.52
CA ARG A 103 -2.64 -6.65 -16.29
C ARG A 103 -1.42 -7.56 -16.14
N SER A 104 -1.58 -8.70 -15.45
CA SER A 104 -0.55 -9.73 -15.31
C SER A 104 -0.20 -10.36 -16.66
N LEU A 105 -1.20 -10.74 -17.45
CA LEU A 105 -1.03 -11.36 -18.76
C LEU A 105 -0.30 -10.42 -19.73
N TYR A 106 -0.72 -9.16 -19.79
CA TYR A 106 -0.02 -8.14 -20.58
C TYR A 106 1.44 -7.98 -20.14
N SER A 107 1.70 -7.99 -18.84
CA SER A 107 3.05 -7.81 -18.31
C SER A 107 3.96 -8.99 -18.66
N ILE A 108 3.45 -10.22 -18.62
CA ILE A 108 4.15 -11.41 -19.09
C ILE A 108 4.48 -11.31 -20.59
N ARG A 109 3.51 -10.89 -21.42
CA ARG A 109 3.72 -10.71 -22.87
C ARG A 109 4.80 -9.67 -23.18
N ASN A 110 4.93 -8.65 -22.34
CA ASN A 110 5.96 -7.61 -22.44
C ASN A 110 7.23 -7.90 -21.61
N GLN A 111 7.43 -9.14 -21.16
CA GLN A 111 8.61 -9.59 -20.41
C GLN A 111 8.83 -8.90 -19.05
N HIS A 112 7.81 -8.24 -18.51
CA HIS A 112 7.81 -7.67 -17.16
C HIS A 112 7.41 -8.71 -16.12
N TYR A 113 8.18 -9.81 -16.02
CA TYR A 113 7.83 -10.96 -15.19
C TYR A 113 7.78 -10.64 -13.69
N SER A 114 8.72 -9.82 -13.20
CA SER A 114 8.73 -9.41 -11.79
C SER A 114 7.51 -8.58 -11.39
N PHE A 115 6.96 -7.81 -12.34
CA PHE A 115 5.72 -7.08 -12.17
C PHE A 115 4.52 -8.04 -12.12
N ALA A 116 4.44 -8.98 -13.07
CA ALA A 116 3.38 -9.98 -13.09
C ALA A 116 3.36 -10.84 -11.82
N CYS A 117 4.53 -11.21 -11.27
CA CYS A 117 4.61 -11.93 -10.00
C CYS A 117 3.92 -11.17 -8.86
N LYS A 118 4.11 -9.85 -8.76
CA LYS A 118 3.46 -9.04 -7.71
C LYS A 118 1.95 -9.03 -7.85
N ASP A 119 1.45 -8.82 -9.07
CA ASP A 119 0.01 -8.86 -9.37
C ASP A 119 -0.61 -10.21 -9.03
N LEU A 120 0.04 -11.30 -9.41
CA LEU A 120 -0.47 -12.65 -9.23
C LEU A 120 -0.39 -13.10 -7.76
N LEU A 121 0.64 -12.69 -7.02
CA LEU A 121 0.70 -12.89 -5.56
C LEU A 121 -0.38 -12.08 -4.83
N TYR A 122 -0.62 -10.84 -5.28
CA TYR A 122 -1.73 -10.05 -4.75
C TYR A 122 -3.08 -10.72 -5.06
N TYR A 123 -3.30 -11.18 -6.29
CA TYR A 123 -4.49 -11.96 -6.65
C TYR A 123 -4.64 -13.19 -5.74
N GLU A 124 -3.57 -13.94 -5.51
CA GLU A 124 -3.57 -15.11 -4.64
C GLU A 124 -4.00 -14.78 -3.20
N SER A 125 -3.62 -13.61 -2.67
CA SER A 125 -4.00 -13.17 -1.33
C SER A 125 -5.48 -12.78 -1.14
N LEU A 126 -6.23 -12.56 -2.23
CA LEU A 126 -7.64 -12.20 -2.16
C LEU A 126 -8.51 -13.39 -1.68
N ASP A 127 -9.71 -13.10 -1.16
CA ASP A 127 -10.66 -14.13 -0.72
C ASP A 127 -10.95 -15.14 -1.84
N SER A 128 -10.79 -16.43 -1.54
CA SER A 128 -10.99 -17.51 -2.51
C SER A 128 -12.42 -17.59 -3.04
N ARG A 129 -13.41 -17.14 -2.25
CA ARG A 129 -14.83 -17.13 -2.63
C ARG A 129 -15.15 -16.15 -3.75
N LEU A 130 -14.27 -15.20 -4.01
CA LEU A 130 -14.43 -14.23 -5.08
C LEU A 130 -13.88 -14.74 -6.42
N LYS A 131 -13.05 -15.78 -6.41
CA LYS A 131 -12.30 -16.25 -7.58
C LYS A 131 -13.05 -17.36 -8.29
N THR A 132 -13.01 -17.33 -9.61
CA THR A 132 -13.48 -18.46 -10.43
C THR A 132 -12.42 -19.56 -10.47
N THR A 133 -12.83 -20.80 -10.71
CA THR A 133 -11.91 -21.93 -10.92
C THR A 133 -10.96 -21.65 -12.07
N GLU A 134 -11.49 -21.16 -13.20
CA GLU A 134 -10.72 -20.74 -14.37
C GLU A 134 -9.69 -19.67 -14.03
N GLY A 135 -10.11 -18.56 -13.41
CA GLY A 135 -9.22 -17.46 -13.03
C GLY A 135 -8.12 -17.90 -12.08
N THR A 136 -8.43 -18.84 -11.18
CA THR A 136 -7.45 -19.43 -10.26
C THR A 136 -6.42 -20.27 -11.02
N VAL A 137 -6.85 -21.14 -11.93
CA VAL A 137 -5.92 -21.96 -12.75
C VAL A 137 -5.05 -21.08 -13.65
N LEU A 138 -5.65 -20.08 -14.30
CA LEU A 138 -4.92 -19.12 -15.13
C LEU A 138 -3.88 -18.36 -14.29
N SER A 139 -4.29 -17.83 -13.13
CA SER A 139 -3.39 -17.14 -12.20
C SER A 139 -2.20 -18.00 -11.79
N GLN A 140 -2.44 -19.26 -11.40
CA GLN A 140 -1.37 -20.18 -11.00
C GLN A 140 -0.45 -20.54 -12.18
N SER A 141 -0.99 -20.68 -13.39
CA SER A 141 -0.22 -20.94 -14.62
C SER A 141 0.72 -19.76 -14.92
N LEU A 142 0.17 -18.54 -14.92
CA LEU A 142 0.94 -17.32 -15.14
C LEU A 142 2.01 -17.12 -14.05
N LEU A 143 1.67 -17.40 -12.79
CA LEU A 143 2.57 -17.19 -11.65
C LEU A 143 3.73 -18.18 -11.69
N CYS A 144 3.46 -19.46 -12.00
CA CYS A 144 4.48 -20.47 -12.19
C CYS A 144 5.48 -20.05 -13.28
N PHE A 145 4.97 -19.60 -14.42
CA PHE A 145 5.80 -19.12 -15.52
C PHE A 145 6.62 -17.88 -15.14
N ALA A 146 6.00 -16.89 -14.51
CA ALA A 146 6.70 -15.66 -14.10
C ALA A 146 7.78 -15.92 -13.04
N LEU A 147 7.54 -16.83 -12.09
CA LEU A 147 8.55 -17.26 -11.09
C LEU A 147 9.74 -17.96 -11.77
N PHE A 148 9.47 -18.83 -12.75
CA PHE A 148 10.53 -19.46 -13.54
C PHE A 148 11.36 -18.43 -14.32
N MET A 149 10.70 -17.49 -15.01
CA MET A 149 11.39 -16.43 -15.76
C MET A 149 12.19 -15.47 -14.85
N THR A 150 11.77 -15.29 -13.60
CA THR A 150 12.51 -14.53 -12.58
C THR A 150 13.54 -15.36 -11.81
N ARG A 151 13.75 -16.63 -12.20
CA ARG A 151 14.72 -17.58 -11.63
C ARG A 151 14.40 -18.03 -10.19
N ASP A 152 13.17 -17.85 -9.71
CA ASP A 152 12.71 -18.47 -8.47
C ASP A 152 12.19 -19.89 -8.76
N ASN A 153 13.11 -20.78 -9.16
CA ASN A 153 12.78 -22.15 -9.56
C ASN A 153 12.20 -22.96 -8.40
N LYS A 154 12.55 -22.64 -7.15
CA LYS A 154 11.99 -23.31 -5.97
C LYS A 154 10.49 -23.02 -5.84
N ALA A 155 10.09 -21.74 -5.92
CA ALA A 155 8.68 -21.37 -5.89
C ALA A 155 7.95 -21.87 -7.14
N ALA A 156 8.56 -21.74 -8.32
CA ALA A 156 7.98 -22.24 -9.58
C ALA A 156 7.71 -23.75 -9.53
N LYS A 157 8.65 -24.56 -9.02
CA LYS A 157 8.49 -26.01 -8.85
C LYS A 157 7.32 -26.36 -7.93
N GLN A 158 7.18 -25.64 -6.82
CA GLN A 158 6.04 -25.83 -5.91
C GLN A 158 4.71 -25.51 -6.61
N LYS A 159 4.68 -24.42 -7.39
CA LYS A 159 3.48 -24.01 -8.15
C LYS A 159 3.14 -25.01 -9.25
N LEU A 160 4.13 -25.52 -9.98
CA LEU A 160 3.95 -26.51 -11.03
C LEU A 160 3.34 -27.82 -10.50
N LYS A 161 3.75 -28.27 -9.31
CA LYS A 161 3.19 -29.46 -8.66
C LYS A 161 1.69 -29.29 -8.40
N ASN A 162 1.30 -28.17 -7.80
CA ASN A 162 -0.10 -27.89 -7.50
C ASN A 162 -0.95 -27.72 -8.78
N LEU A 163 -0.36 -27.12 -9.83
CA LEU A 163 -1.06 -26.82 -11.07
C LEU A 163 -1.45 -28.07 -11.86
N LYS A 164 -0.64 -29.13 -11.82
CA LYS A 164 -0.95 -30.43 -12.45
C LYS A 164 -2.31 -30.96 -11.97
N ASP A 165 -2.45 -31.07 -10.64
CA ASP A 165 -3.68 -31.56 -10.02
C ASP A 165 -4.89 -30.68 -10.36
N MET A 166 -4.68 -29.36 -10.50
CA MET A 166 -5.76 -28.42 -10.86
C MET A 166 -6.20 -28.57 -12.31
N ILE A 167 -5.28 -28.73 -13.25
CA ILE A 167 -5.57 -28.85 -14.69
C ILE A 167 -6.25 -30.19 -15.02
N ASP A 168 -5.85 -31.25 -14.34
CA ASP A 168 -6.46 -32.57 -14.51
C ASP A 168 -7.91 -32.60 -14.03
N ARG A 169 -8.24 -31.81 -13.00
CA ARG A 169 -9.60 -31.66 -12.46
C ARG A 169 -10.44 -30.61 -13.19
N LEU A 170 -9.84 -29.83 -14.10
CA LEU A 170 -10.52 -28.73 -14.77
C LEU A 170 -11.48 -29.26 -15.86
N PRO A 171 -12.78 -28.90 -15.82
CA PRO A 171 -13.72 -29.25 -16.88
C PRO A 171 -13.26 -28.76 -18.25
N SER A 172 -13.61 -29.48 -19.31
CA SER A 172 -13.25 -29.08 -20.68
C SER A 172 -13.84 -27.74 -21.10
N THR A 173 -14.98 -27.34 -20.53
CA THR A 173 -15.64 -26.04 -20.77
C THR A 173 -14.81 -24.86 -20.26
N ASP A 174 -13.98 -25.08 -19.25
CA ASP A 174 -13.23 -24.05 -18.55
C ASP A 174 -11.76 -24.00 -19.01
N LYS A 175 -11.38 -24.90 -19.94
CA LYS A 175 -10.06 -24.93 -20.57
C LYS A 175 -9.99 -23.89 -21.68
N THR A 176 -9.68 -22.65 -21.31
CA THR A 176 -9.48 -21.58 -22.27
C THR A 176 -8.21 -21.75 -23.11
N SER A 177 -8.14 -21.00 -24.22
CA SER A 177 -6.99 -21.00 -25.11
C SER A 177 -5.71 -20.56 -24.38
N GLU A 178 -5.84 -19.59 -23.49
CA GLU A 178 -4.78 -19.04 -22.66
C GLU A 178 -4.24 -20.09 -21.70
N ILE A 179 -5.10 -20.77 -20.92
CA ILE A 179 -4.70 -21.85 -20.02
C ILE A 179 -3.95 -22.94 -20.79
N SER A 180 -4.51 -23.37 -21.93
CA SER A 180 -3.90 -24.41 -22.77
C SER A 180 -2.52 -24.00 -23.31
N SER A 181 -2.37 -22.75 -23.74
CA SER A 181 -1.11 -22.21 -24.25
C SER A 181 -0.02 -22.14 -23.17
N PHE A 182 -0.34 -21.60 -21.98
CA PHE A 182 0.61 -21.50 -20.89
C PHE A 182 0.92 -22.88 -20.29
N TRP A 183 -0.05 -23.77 -20.24
CA TRP A 183 0.18 -25.14 -19.81
C TRP A 183 1.18 -25.86 -20.72
N SER A 184 1.00 -25.78 -22.03
CA SER A 184 1.92 -26.36 -23.02
C SER A 184 3.34 -25.77 -22.87
N LEU A 185 3.43 -24.46 -22.60
CA LEU A 185 4.70 -23.79 -22.34
C LEU A 185 5.38 -24.29 -21.05
N LEU A 186 4.62 -24.48 -19.97
CA LEU A 186 5.12 -25.00 -18.71
C LEU A 186 5.57 -26.46 -18.83
N GLN A 187 4.86 -27.29 -19.60
CA GLN A 187 5.28 -28.66 -19.91
C GLN A 187 6.61 -28.69 -20.65
N LYS A 188 6.82 -27.76 -21.60
CA LYS A 188 8.11 -27.62 -22.30
C LYS A 188 9.26 -27.30 -21.32
N TYR A 189 9.02 -26.43 -20.35
CA TYR A 189 10.01 -26.03 -19.34
C TYR A 189 10.05 -26.93 -18.10
N GLU A 190 9.25 -27.99 -18.04
CA GLU A 190 9.11 -28.81 -16.83
C GLU A 190 10.45 -29.38 -16.35
N LYS A 191 11.29 -29.87 -17.27
CA LYS A 191 12.61 -30.40 -16.93
C LYS A 191 13.51 -29.31 -16.33
N GLU A 192 13.49 -28.11 -16.89
CA GLU A 192 14.30 -26.97 -16.43
C GLU A 192 13.82 -26.41 -15.09
N ILE A 193 12.50 -26.39 -14.87
CA ILE A 193 11.89 -26.01 -13.58
C ILE A 193 12.27 -27.02 -12.48
N ASN A 194 12.29 -28.31 -12.83
CA ASN A 194 12.58 -29.38 -11.88
C ASN A 194 14.06 -29.62 -11.62
N GLN A 195 14.95 -29.14 -12.50
CA GLN A 195 16.39 -29.21 -12.31
C GLN A 195 16.78 -28.51 -11.01
N GLU A 196 17.60 -29.20 -10.21
CA GLU A 196 18.27 -28.57 -9.08
C GLU A 196 19.16 -27.47 -9.62
N THR A 197 18.87 -26.23 -9.25
CA THR A 197 19.70 -25.09 -9.61
C THR A 197 21.06 -25.24 -8.95
N ARG A 198 22.02 -25.81 -9.69
CA ARG A 198 23.45 -25.54 -9.49
C ARG A 198 23.67 -24.12 -9.96
N ASN A 199 23.48 -23.14 -9.07
CA ASN A 199 24.26 -21.90 -8.97
C ASN A 199 23.45 -20.78 -8.32
N VAL A 200 24.07 -20.25 -7.27
CA VAL A 200 23.93 -18.91 -6.71
C VAL A 200 22.48 -18.48 -6.53
N GLN A 201 21.94 -18.77 -5.35
CA GLN A 201 20.98 -17.84 -4.76
C GLN A 201 21.64 -16.46 -4.82
N TYR A 202 21.16 -15.61 -5.73
CA TYR A 202 21.15 -14.19 -5.42
C TYR A 202 20.18 -14.07 -4.25
N THR A 203 20.69 -14.32 -3.05
CA THR A 203 20.29 -13.47 -1.94
C THR A 203 20.58 -12.07 -2.45
N ARG A 204 19.57 -11.42 -3.02
CA ARG A 204 19.35 -10.03 -2.65
C ARG A 204 19.34 -10.12 -1.13
N LYS A 205 20.50 -9.88 -0.50
CA LYS A 205 20.52 -9.46 0.89
C LYS A 205 19.37 -8.48 0.94
N PRO A 206 18.31 -8.72 1.74
CA PRO A 206 17.31 -7.68 1.92
C PRO A 206 18.16 -6.47 2.24
N MET A 207 18.16 -5.48 1.35
CA MET A 207 19.06 -4.33 1.50
C MET A 207 18.45 -3.40 2.56
N ILE A 208 17.92 -3.98 3.63
CA ILE A 208 18.04 -3.43 4.95
C ILE A 208 19.53 -3.62 5.27
N LYS A 209 20.38 -2.71 4.79
CA LYS A 209 21.59 -2.44 5.56
C LYS A 209 21.05 -2.13 6.95
N SER A 210 21.22 -3.07 7.89
CA SER A 210 21.07 -2.75 9.30
C SER A 210 22.11 -1.67 9.54
N PHE A 211 21.66 -0.41 9.48
CA PHE A 211 22.51 0.71 9.76
C PHE A 211 22.74 0.65 11.26
N VAL A 212 23.98 0.34 11.62
CA VAL A 212 24.42 0.39 13.02
C VAL A 212 25.12 1.72 13.19
N PRO A 213 24.70 2.57 14.14
CA PRO A 213 25.40 3.81 14.40
C PRO A 213 26.83 3.51 14.90
N PHE A 214 27.71 4.49 14.76
CA PHE A 214 29.09 4.43 15.22
C PHE A 214 29.14 3.98 16.69
N ASN A 215 30.06 3.10 17.05
CA ASN A 215 30.13 2.51 18.41
C ASN A 215 28.82 1.84 18.90
N GLY A 216 27.90 1.45 17.99
CA GLY A 216 26.63 0.82 18.35
C GLY A 216 25.60 1.77 18.95
N PHE A 217 24.41 1.23 19.23
CA PHE A 217 23.31 1.99 19.84
C PHE A 217 23.64 2.39 21.28
N GLY A 218 23.34 3.62 21.65
CA GLY A 218 23.47 4.12 23.01
C GLY A 218 22.34 3.61 23.90
N GLY A 219 22.65 3.19 25.13
CA GLY A 219 21.65 2.73 26.11
C GLY A 219 20.77 3.84 26.73
N SER A 220 20.75 5.05 26.16
CA SER A 220 20.00 6.18 26.70
C SER A 220 18.53 6.13 26.28
N LYS A 221 17.62 6.14 27.25
CA LYS A 221 16.16 6.20 26.99
C LYS A 221 15.73 7.42 26.18
N LYS A 222 16.49 8.52 26.21
CA LYS A 222 16.15 9.77 25.50
C LYS A 222 16.59 9.79 24.04
N ILE A 223 17.63 9.04 23.71
CA ILE A 223 18.21 8.94 22.36
C ILE A 223 18.53 7.47 22.02
N PRO A 224 17.55 6.56 22.09
CA PRO A 224 17.80 5.11 22.01
C PRO A 224 18.39 4.68 20.65
N PHE A 225 18.17 5.49 19.62
CA PHE A 225 18.59 5.24 18.25
C PHE A 225 19.92 5.91 17.87
N ALA A 226 20.49 6.70 18.79
CA ALA A 226 21.75 7.38 18.57
C ALA A 226 22.95 6.48 18.88
N SER A 227 24.11 6.86 18.35
CA SER A 227 25.40 6.27 18.65
C SER A 227 25.70 6.33 20.14
N SER A 228 26.36 5.30 20.69
CA SER A 228 26.92 5.32 22.04
C SER A 228 28.04 6.36 22.23
N ALA A 229 28.53 6.92 21.12
CA ALA A 229 29.41 8.08 21.08
C ALA A 229 28.67 9.41 21.35
N CYS A 230 27.34 9.39 21.45
CA CYS A 230 26.52 10.57 21.68
C CYS A 230 25.87 10.54 23.06
N GLU A 231 25.63 11.72 23.63
CA GLU A 231 24.90 11.91 24.89
C GLU A 231 23.87 13.03 24.76
N TYR A 232 22.73 12.86 25.44
CA TYR A 232 21.72 13.91 25.54
C TYR A 232 22.01 14.77 26.76
N LYS A 233 22.23 16.07 26.56
CA LYS A 233 22.44 17.03 27.65
C LYS A 233 21.37 18.12 27.59
N ARG A 234 20.87 18.48 28.78
CA ARG A 234 19.98 19.63 28.98
C ARG A 234 20.74 20.64 29.84
N THR A 235 21.25 21.70 29.22
CA THR A 235 21.88 22.81 29.92
C THR A 235 20.84 23.64 30.67
N MET A 236 21.17 24.12 31.88
CA MET A 236 20.23 24.93 32.69
C MET A 236 19.74 26.18 31.96
N ASN A 237 20.58 26.81 31.13
CA ASN A 237 20.26 28.04 30.39
C ASN A 237 20.48 27.89 28.86
N GLY A 238 20.54 26.67 28.33
CA GLY A 238 20.83 26.43 26.91
C GLY A 238 19.93 25.36 26.30
N PRO A 239 19.83 25.30 24.96
CA PRO A 239 18.97 24.35 24.28
C PRO A 239 19.37 22.91 24.63
N ALA A 240 18.37 22.05 24.83
CA ALA A 240 18.62 20.63 24.96
C ALA A 240 19.15 20.08 23.62
N GLY A 241 20.17 19.23 23.69
CA GLY A 241 20.83 18.75 22.48
C GLY A 241 21.50 17.40 22.65
N VAL A 242 21.88 16.83 21.52
CA VAL A 242 22.68 15.61 21.43
C VAL A 242 24.11 16.00 21.09
N PHE A 243 25.05 15.64 21.95
CA PHE A 243 26.46 16.04 21.84
C PHE A 243 27.34 14.79 21.71
N ALA A 244 28.47 14.92 21.02
CA ALA A 244 29.46 13.85 20.95
C ALA A 244 30.25 13.76 22.27
N ARG A 245 30.31 12.56 22.86
CA ARG A 245 31.15 12.24 24.02
C ARG A 245 32.58 11.89 23.62
N VAL A 246 32.77 11.43 22.38
CA VAL A 246 34.08 11.04 21.83
C VAL A 246 34.27 11.65 20.44
N ASN A 247 35.51 11.66 19.96
CA ASN A 247 35.79 12.09 18.59
C ASN A 247 35.13 11.12 17.59
N ILE A 248 34.28 11.65 16.69
CA ILE A 248 33.55 10.86 15.69
C ILE A 248 34.17 11.11 14.32
N PRO A 249 34.75 10.08 13.66
CA PRO A 249 35.33 10.24 12.34
C PRO A 249 34.30 10.69 11.28
N LYS A 250 34.76 11.45 10.29
CA LYS A 250 33.93 11.92 9.17
C LYS A 250 33.30 10.73 8.42
N GLY A 251 32.02 10.86 8.07
CA GLY A 251 31.26 9.84 7.32
C GLY A 251 30.69 8.70 8.18
N LYS A 252 30.82 8.78 9.52
CA LYS A 252 30.19 7.82 10.43
C LYS A 252 28.73 8.19 10.72
N ILE A 253 27.90 7.16 10.82
CA ILE A 253 26.47 7.29 11.13
C ILE A 253 26.32 7.50 12.64
N ILE A 254 25.67 8.58 13.06
CA ILE A 254 25.49 8.90 14.49
C ILE A 254 24.07 8.65 15.00
N LEU A 255 23.10 8.51 14.10
CA LEU A 255 21.70 8.28 14.40
C LEU A 255 21.12 7.41 13.30
N VAL A 256 20.41 6.35 13.70
CA VAL A 256 19.63 5.51 12.78
C VAL A 256 18.24 5.43 13.33
N ASP A 257 17.37 6.28 12.82
CA ASP A 257 15.99 6.35 13.26
C ASP A 257 15.04 5.99 12.12
N THR A 258 13.97 5.28 12.46
CA THR A 258 12.85 5.04 11.55
C THR A 258 11.73 5.94 12.03
N PRO A 259 11.20 6.83 11.17
CA PRO A 259 10.14 7.74 11.60
C PRO A 259 8.97 6.94 12.18
N VAL A 260 8.53 7.31 13.38
CA VAL A 260 7.41 6.66 14.06
C VAL A 260 6.17 6.69 13.19
N TYR A 261 5.95 7.83 12.51
CA TYR A 261 4.91 8.02 11.52
C TYR A 261 5.49 8.81 10.34
N PHE A 262 5.15 8.40 9.13
CA PHE A 262 5.37 9.19 7.93
C PHE A 262 4.13 9.07 7.04
N GLN A 263 3.89 10.09 6.25
CA GLN A 263 2.75 10.14 5.36
C GLN A 263 3.14 10.85 4.08
N PHE A 264 2.67 10.34 2.95
CA PHE A 264 2.86 10.99 1.66
C PHE A 264 1.67 11.89 1.32
N SER A 265 1.95 13.12 0.88
CA SER A 265 0.92 14.10 0.51
C SER A 265 0.16 13.75 -0.77
N ALA A 266 0.71 12.83 -1.59
CA ALA A 266 0.11 12.37 -2.83
C ALA A 266 -0.15 10.85 -2.72
N PRO A 267 -1.42 10.41 -2.57
CA PRO A 267 -1.73 9.00 -2.65
C PRO A 267 -1.40 8.46 -4.04
N PHE A 268 -1.16 7.15 -4.16
CA PHE A 268 -0.91 6.44 -5.43
C PHE A 268 0.45 6.65 -6.11
N LEU A 269 1.41 7.35 -5.48
CA LEU A 269 2.76 7.51 -6.02
C LEU A 269 3.84 6.75 -5.24
N ASN A 270 3.60 6.51 -3.95
CA ASN A 270 4.55 5.90 -3.05
C ASN A 270 3.89 4.74 -2.29
N CYS A 271 4.68 3.74 -1.91
CA CYS A 271 4.21 2.71 -1.00
C CYS A 271 4.12 3.28 0.41
N GLU A 272 2.95 3.15 1.04
CA GLU A 272 2.68 3.65 2.40
C GLU A 272 3.56 3.00 3.49
N LYS A 273 4.19 1.85 3.20
CA LYS A 273 5.08 1.16 4.15
C LYS A 273 6.57 1.38 3.89
N CYS A 274 7.02 1.22 2.64
CA CYS A 274 8.46 1.29 2.33
C CYS A 274 8.90 2.63 1.72
N GLY A 275 7.96 3.52 1.39
CA GLY A 275 8.23 4.83 0.82
C GLY A 275 8.82 4.83 -0.59
N VAL A 276 8.99 3.66 -1.20
CA VAL A 276 9.51 3.54 -2.56
C VAL A 276 8.50 4.13 -3.53
N HIS A 277 8.95 5.14 -4.28
CA HIS A 277 8.22 5.67 -5.43
C HIS A 277 8.13 4.58 -6.51
N GLN A 278 6.93 4.32 -7.02
CA GLN A 278 6.73 3.40 -8.14
C GLN A 278 5.79 4.07 -9.12
N GLU A 279 6.26 4.40 -10.31
CA GLU A 279 5.49 5.18 -11.28
C GLU A 279 4.16 4.54 -11.68
N LEU A 280 3.99 3.22 -11.51
CA LEU A 280 2.85 2.48 -12.08
C LEU A 280 2.31 1.30 -11.25
N VAL A 281 2.89 0.97 -10.08
CA VAL A 281 2.69 -0.34 -9.45
C VAL A 281 2.26 -0.23 -7.99
N PHE A 282 0.96 -0.09 -7.78
CA PHE A 282 0.39 -0.19 -6.46
C PHE A 282 -0.78 -1.17 -6.42
N HIS A 283 -0.91 -1.81 -5.27
CA HIS A 283 -2.11 -2.50 -4.85
C HIS A 283 -2.76 -1.63 -3.80
N THR A 284 -4.04 -1.30 -3.99
CA THR A 284 -4.80 -0.62 -2.96
C THR A 284 -5.28 -1.63 -1.92
N CYS A 285 -5.46 -1.18 -0.69
CA CYS A 285 -6.13 -2.00 0.31
C CYS A 285 -7.55 -2.33 -0.17
N SER A 286 -7.92 -3.62 -0.15
CA SER A 286 -9.23 -4.10 -0.64
C SER A 286 -10.43 -3.49 0.11
N ARG A 287 -10.21 -3.09 1.37
CA ARG A 287 -11.22 -2.48 2.25
C ARG A 287 -11.37 -0.98 2.03
N CYS A 288 -10.32 -0.19 2.22
CA CYS A 288 -10.41 1.28 2.14
C CYS A 288 -10.20 1.84 0.74
N ARG A 289 -9.48 1.12 -0.14
CA ARG A 289 -9.15 1.52 -1.52
C ARG A 289 -8.41 2.87 -1.63
N TYR A 290 -7.82 3.31 -0.52
CA TYR A 290 -7.07 4.56 -0.43
C TYR A 290 -5.57 4.29 -0.32
N LYS A 291 -5.14 3.57 0.73
CA LYS A 291 -3.72 3.24 0.94
C LYS A 291 -3.17 2.33 -0.15
N THR A 292 -1.97 2.66 -0.62
CA THR A 292 -1.27 1.97 -1.71
C THR A 292 0.02 1.29 -1.27
N TYR A 293 0.22 0.06 -1.73
CA TYR A 293 1.38 -0.76 -1.39
C TYR A 293 2.03 -1.37 -2.61
N CYS A 294 3.36 -1.49 -2.61
CA CYS A 294 4.08 -2.08 -3.72
C CYS A 294 4.03 -3.62 -3.77
N THR A 295 3.74 -4.26 -2.63
CA THR A 295 3.63 -5.71 -2.47
C THR A 295 2.61 -6.04 -1.38
N GLN A 296 2.06 -7.24 -1.43
CA GLN A 296 1.19 -7.77 -0.38
C GLN A 296 1.88 -7.77 0.99
N THR A 297 3.16 -8.11 1.05
CA THR A 297 3.94 -8.08 2.30
C THR A 297 3.99 -6.68 2.92
N CYS A 298 4.08 -5.61 2.11
CA CYS A 298 4.05 -4.24 2.64
C CYS A 298 2.69 -3.90 3.25
N MET A 299 1.60 -4.44 2.68
CA MET A 299 0.25 -4.25 3.23
C MET A 299 0.07 -4.99 4.56
N GLU A 300 0.57 -6.22 4.66
CA GLU A 300 0.51 -7.03 5.89
C GLU A 300 1.33 -6.41 7.02
N LEU A 301 2.52 -5.88 6.70
CA LEU A 301 3.37 -5.17 7.67
C LEU A 301 2.81 -3.81 8.11
N ASP A 302 1.88 -3.22 7.36
CA ASP A 302 1.18 -1.99 7.76
C ASP A 302 -0.14 -2.27 8.48
N TRP A 303 -0.66 -3.51 8.39
CA TRP A 303 -2.02 -3.84 8.81
C TRP A 303 -2.31 -3.54 10.28
N GLU A 304 -1.35 -3.73 11.17
CA GLU A 304 -1.50 -3.47 12.61
C GLU A 304 -1.92 -2.01 12.89
N ILE A 305 -1.34 -1.06 12.15
CA ILE A 305 -1.69 0.35 12.23
C ILE A 305 -2.91 0.62 11.36
N HIS A 306 -2.84 0.18 10.09
CA HIS A 306 -3.84 0.46 9.08
C HIS A 306 -5.25 -0.01 9.46
N GLN A 307 -5.41 -1.10 10.20
CA GLN A 307 -6.73 -1.61 10.59
C GLN A 307 -7.57 -0.58 11.36
N THR A 308 -6.93 0.31 12.11
CA THR A 308 -7.61 1.32 12.95
C THR A 308 -8.07 2.54 12.14
N GLU A 309 -7.31 2.91 11.12
CA GLU A 309 -7.58 4.04 10.21
C GLU A 309 -8.33 3.62 8.93
N CYS A 310 -8.35 2.33 8.59
CA CYS A 310 -8.89 1.80 7.33
C CYS A 310 -10.34 2.23 7.11
N TYR A 311 -11.16 2.22 8.17
CA TYR A 311 -12.55 2.65 8.05
C TYR A 311 -12.67 4.15 7.80
N GLY A 312 -11.86 4.97 8.49
CA GLY A 312 -11.79 6.42 8.29
C GLY A 312 -11.35 6.80 6.87
N TYR A 313 -10.42 6.04 6.29
CA TYR A 313 -10.08 6.17 4.87
C TYR A 313 -11.20 5.72 3.94
N LYS A 314 -11.91 4.62 4.27
CA LYS A 314 -13.03 4.12 3.45
C LYS A 314 -14.10 5.20 3.26
N ILE A 315 -14.54 5.84 4.34
CA ILE A 315 -15.62 6.85 4.31
C ILE A 315 -15.13 8.27 4.00
N GLY A 316 -13.84 8.45 3.70
CA GLY A 316 -13.26 9.75 3.36
C GLY A 316 -13.03 10.71 4.52
N LEU A 317 -13.27 10.30 5.78
CA LEU A 317 -13.10 11.15 6.96
C LEU A 317 -11.64 11.60 7.13
N ILE A 318 -10.70 10.66 7.07
CA ILE A 318 -9.26 10.96 7.26
C ILE A 318 -8.75 11.88 6.13
N PRO A 319 -9.00 11.59 4.84
CA PRO A 319 -8.65 12.53 3.77
C PRO A 319 -9.20 13.94 4.00
N MET A 320 -10.45 14.10 4.47
CA MET A 320 -11.01 15.44 4.76
C MET A 320 -10.27 16.17 5.89
N LEU A 321 -9.85 15.45 6.94
CA LEU A 321 -9.05 16.00 8.02
C LEU A 321 -7.65 16.41 7.54
N GLU A 322 -7.03 15.58 6.70
CA GLU A 322 -5.75 15.88 6.07
C GLU A 322 -5.84 17.14 5.19
N THR A 323 -6.88 17.28 4.35
CA THR A 323 -7.06 18.48 3.51
C THR A 323 -7.20 19.73 4.37
N THR A 324 -7.88 19.62 5.53
CA THR A 324 -8.00 20.72 6.49
C THR A 324 -6.64 21.13 7.05
N GLN A 325 -5.80 20.14 7.39
CA GLN A 325 -4.47 20.37 7.92
C GLN A 325 -3.53 20.94 6.85
N LEU A 326 -3.57 20.41 5.63
CA LEU A 326 -2.86 20.93 4.46
C LEU A 326 -3.28 22.37 4.14
N PHE A 327 -4.57 22.69 4.22
CA PHE A 327 -5.06 24.05 4.01
C PHE A 327 -4.57 25.01 5.10
N ARG A 328 -4.56 24.59 6.37
CA ARG A 328 -3.98 25.39 7.46
C ARG A 328 -2.48 25.62 7.28
N CYS A 329 -1.74 24.58 6.90
CA CYS A 329 -0.32 24.68 6.56
C CYS A 329 -0.08 25.63 5.39
N PHE A 330 -0.89 25.55 4.33
CA PHE A 330 -0.86 26.47 3.20
C PHE A 330 -1.09 27.92 3.65
N LEU A 331 -2.13 28.19 4.45
CA LEU A 331 -2.40 29.53 4.97
C LEU A 331 -1.23 30.06 5.83
N GLN A 332 -0.59 29.19 6.61
CA GLN A 332 0.55 29.56 7.44
C GLN A 332 1.79 29.86 6.59
N ALA A 333 2.09 29.01 5.60
CA ALA A 333 3.16 29.25 4.64
C ALA A 333 2.92 30.54 3.83
N ALA A 334 1.70 30.79 3.38
CA ALA A 334 1.32 32.02 2.68
C ALA A 334 1.52 33.26 3.55
N LYS A 335 1.19 33.21 4.85
CA LYS A 335 1.47 34.31 5.80
C LYS A 335 2.97 34.55 5.98
N TYR A 336 3.77 33.49 6.12
CA TYR A 336 5.23 33.60 6.21
C TYR A 336 5.83 34.20 4.94
N LEU A 337 5.39 33.74 3.76
CA LEU A 337 5.84 34.27 2.47
C LEU A 337 5.46 35.74 2.30
N ASN A 338 4.23 36.12 2.66
CA ASN A 338 3.78 37.51 2.60
C ASN A 338 4.64 38.41 3.51
N GLN A 339 4.96 37.96 4.73
CA GLN A 339 5.86 38.69 5.62
C GLN A 339 7.30 38.78 5.09
N ALA A 340 7.78 37.77 4.36
CA ALA A 340 9.11 37.79 3.76
C ALA A 340 9.17 38.73 2.55
N ILE A 341 8.12 38.75 1.72
CA ILE A 341 7.99 39.66 0.56
C ILE A 341 7.90 41.11 1.03
N LEU A 342 7.06 41.40 2.04
CA LEU A 342 6.89 42.75 2.60
C LEU A 342 8.14 43.26 3.36
N LYS A 343 9.05 42.37 3.77
CA LYS A 343 10.34 42.74 4.37
C LYS A 343 11.40 43.13 3.33
N HIS A 344 11.18 42.86 2.05
CA HIS A 344 12.08 43.24 0.96
C HIS A 344 11.66 44.54 0.24
N GLU A 345 10.58 45.20 0.68
CA GLU A 345 10.11 46.49 0.15
C GLU A 345 10.50 47.71 1.04
N TYR A 346 11.52 47.58 1.90
CA TYR A 346 12.12 48.71 2.63
C TYR A 346 13.63 48.78 2.45
#